data_AF-A0A921K530-F1
#
_entry.id   AF-A0A921K530-F1
#
_cell.length_a   1.000
_cell.length_b   1.000
_cell.length_c   1.000
_cell.angle_alpha   90.00
_cell.angle_beta   90.00
_cell.angle_gamma   90.00
#
_symmetry.space_group_name_H-M   'P 1'
#
loop_
_entity.id
_entity.type
_entity.pdbx_description
1 polymer ?
#
loop_
_entity_poly.entity_id
_entity_poly.type
_entity_poly.pdbx_seq_one_letter_code
_entity_poly.pdbx_strand_id
1 'polypeptide(L)'
;LPFISKIFVQLSLNTYRKQISLQGIMTGLAFASPKLAVPMPVIDLRQEKYVMGFADRYLLFDQKNIPIVRNRLQIDEDKISLVKDYDQTGETIALLDVPRNQVELDEALEKNYQQIYLRFLLDQLPVEQIPAKSYFGNVLKYIYSHPTLTPADYRTVAPYLGLDYDSVLFILRVFFELGFVKLDEGKLVGAPAPKKQPLTASKYLMATSSQIKFVSQLRTMPSQRLITYINNLANN
;
A
#
# COMPACT_ATOMS: atom_id res chain seq x y z
N LEU A 1 -10.39 4.99 25.21
CA LEU A 1 -9.14 4.42 24.67
C LEU A 1 -9.23 2.89 24.72
N PRO A 2 -10.04 2.26 23.87
CA PRO A 2 -10.40 0.84 24.02
C PRO A 2 -9.27 -0.16 23.72
N PHE A 3 -8.11 0.32 23.26
CA PHE A 3 -6.98 -0.50 22.84
C PHE A 3 -5.73 -0.33 23.71
N ILE A 4 -5.70 0.65 24.64
CA ILE A 4 -4.53 0.88 25.49
C ILE A 4 -4.64 -0.05 26.71
N SER A 5 -3.69 -0.98 26.82
CA SER A 5 -3.62 -1.91 27.96
C SER A 5 -2.77 -1.36 29.09
N LYS A 6 -1.67 -0.65 28.77
CA LYS A 6 -0.78 -0.03 29.76
C LYS A 6 -0.27 1.32 29.25
N ILE A 7 -0.10 2.26 30.18
CA ILE A 7 0.60 3.51 29.96
C ILE A 7 1.84 3.47 30.84
N PHE A 8 3.01 3.64 30.24
CA PHE A 8 4.25 3.79 30.98
C PHE A 8 4.46 5.28 31.25
N VAL A 9 4.60 5.63 32.53
CA VAL A 9 4.75 7.02 32.98
C VAL A 9 5.95 7.09 33.91
N GLN A 10 6.84 8.04 33.63
CA GLN A 10 7.88 8.43 34.57
C GLN A 10 7.41 9.63 35.36
N LEU A 11 7.41 9.51 36.68
CA LEU A 11 7.05 10.61 37.57
C LEU A 11 8.25 11.56 37.74
N SER A 12 7.99 12.85 37.66
CA SER A 12 8.96 13.91 37.94
C SER A 12 8.30 15.04 38.73
N LEU A 13 9.12 15.78 39.48
CA LEU A 13 8.68 17.00 40.17
C LEU A 13 9.07 18.20 39.29
N ASN A 14 8.09 19.01 38.92
CA ASN A 14 8.33 20.25 38.20
C ASN A 14 8.20 21.44 39.16
N THR A 15 9.27 22.22 39.26
CA THR A 15 9.31 23.44 40.06
C THR A 15 9.26 24.66 39.15
N TYR A 16 8.12 25.36 39.15
CA TYR A 16 7.96 26.62 38.43
C TYR A 16 7.53 27.72 39.41
N ARG A 17 8.23 28.87 39.40
CA ARG A 17 7.99 30.00 40.33
C ARG A 17 7.86 29.58 41.81
N LYS A 18 8.77 28.70 42.28
CA LYS A 18 8.77 28.13 43.66
C LYS A 18 7.54 27.29 44.02
N GLN A 19 6.68 26.95 43.07
CA GLN A 19 5.61 25.95 43.26
C GLN A 19 6.06 24.62 42.67
N ILE A 20 5.92 23.56 43.47
CA ILE A 20 6.26 22.18 43.07
C ILE A 20 4.97 21.48 42.66
N SER A 21 4.97 20.90 41.46
CA SER A 21 3.87 20.06 40.95
C SER A 21 4.40 18.68 40.56
N LEU A 22 3.68 17.62 40.94
CA LEU A 22 3.96 16.27 40.45
C LEU A 22 3.49 16.18 39.00
N GLN A 23 4.39 15.78 38.11
CA GLN A 23 4.10 15.59 36.69
C GLN A 23 4.45 14.16 36.28
N GLY A 24 3.65 13.61 35.37
CA GLY A 24 3.92 12.34 34.73
C GLY A 24 4.32 12.58 33.28
N ILE A 25 5.53 12.16 32.90
CA ILE A 25 5.96 12.14 31.50
C ILE A 25 5.63 10.75 30.95
N MET A 26 4.77 10.70 29.94
CA MET A 26 4.45 9.45 29.26
C MET A 26 5.70 8.96 28.51
N THR A 27 6.21 7.79 28.89
CA THR A 27 7.38 7.16 28.28
C THR A 27 7.01 6.10 27.25
N GLY A 28 5.77 5.60 27.27
CA GLY A 28 5.29 4.64 26.28
C GLY A 28 3.84 4.23 26.49
N LEU A 29 3.33 3.50 25.50
CA LEU A 29 2.00 2.90 25.50
C LEU A 29 2.11 1.43 25.10
N ALA A 30 1.45 0.53 25.83
CA ALA A 30 1.19 -0.82 25.37
C ALA A 30 -0.25 -0.94 24.91
N PHE A 31 -0.45 -1.60 23.77
CA PHE A 31 -1.77 -1.87 23.22
C PHE A 31 -2.17 -3.33 23.47
N ALA A 32 -3.45 -3.60 23.58
CA ALA A 32 -4.01 -4.96 23.54
C ALA A 32 -5.26 -4.98 22.66
N SER A 33 -5.55 -6.15 22.09
CA SER A 33 -6.81 -6.40 21.39
C SER A 33 -7.98 -6.08 22.31
N PRO A 34 -9.02 -5.36 21.85
CA PRO A 34 -10.20 -5.12 22.67
C PRO A 34 -10.86 -6.46 23.00
N LYS A 35 -11.23 -6.66 24.27
CA LYS A 35 -12.19 -7.70 24.61
C LYS A 35 -13.57 -7.23 24.18
N LEU A 36 -13.94 -7.50 22.93
CA LEU A 36 -15.29 -7.26 22.44
C LEU A 36 -16.26 -8.19 23.19
N ALA A 37 -17.40 -7.64 23.61
CA ALA A 37 -18.46 -8.42 24.28
C ALA A 37 -19.06 -9.51 23.35
N VAL A 38 -18.94 -9.32 22.04
CA VAL A 38 -19.24 -10.31 21.01
C VAL A 38 -17.96 -10.55 20.21
N PRO A 39 -17.45 -11.79 20.14
CA PRO A 39 -16.28 -12.09 19.33
C PRO A 39 -16.63 -11.85 17.85
N MET A 40 -16.07 -10.79 17.27
CA MET A 40 -16.13 -10.54 15.84
C MET A 40 -14.89 -11.16 15.18
N PRO A 41 -15.05 -12.05 14.19
CA PRO A 41 -13.91 -12.67 13.50
C PRO A 41 -13.13 -11.63 12.69
N VAL A 42 -13.77 -10.53 12.29
CA VAL A 42 -13.15 -9.47 11.47
C VAL A 42 -13.41 -8.11 12.10
N ILE A 43 -12.36 -7.31 12.24
CA ILE A 43 -12.40 -5.94 12.74
C ILE A 43 -11.79 -5.02 11.69
N ASP A 44 -12.57 -4.04 11.26
CA ASP A 44 -12.12 -3.00 10.34
C ASP A 44 -11.45 -1.86 11.12
N LEU A 45 -10.13 -1.71 10.97
CA LEU A 45 -9.32 -0.65 11.58
C LEU A 45 -8.62 0.20 10.50
N ARG A 46 -9.17 0.27 9.27
CA ARG A 46 -8.58 1.08 8.18
C ARG A 46 -8.50 2.57 8.51
N GLN A 47 -9.34 3.06 9.42
CA GLN A 47 -9.34 4.47 9.86
C GLN A 47 -8.31 4.75 10.96
N GLU A 48 -7.75 3.71 11.57
CA GLU A 48 -6.76 3.87 12.64
C GLU A 48 -5.38 4.16 12.06
N LYS A 49 -4.75 5.23 12.55
CA LYS A 49 -3.44 5.67 12.05
C LYS A 49 -2.27 4.85 12.58
N TYR A 50 -2.40 4.28 13.78
CA TYR A 50 -1.30 3.59 14.46
C TYR A 50 -1.45 2.09 14.36
N VAL A 51 -0.41 1.40 13.90
CA VAL A 51 -0.36 -0.06 14.00
C VAL A 51 -0.20 -0.40 15.46
N MET A 52 -1.16 -1.16 15.97
CA MET A 52 -1.20 -1.55 17.36
C MET A 52 -0.55 -2.92 17.46
N GLY A 53 0.46 -3.05 18.33
CA GLY A 53 1.34 -4.22 18.47
C GLY A 53 0.69 -5.51 18.99
N PHE A 54 -0.62 -5.71 18.82
CA PHE A 54 -1.37 -6.79 19.44
C PHE A 54 -1.60 -8.02 18.55
N ALA A 55 -1.33 -7.94 17.25
CA ALA A 55 -1.47 -9.09 16.36
C ALA A 55 -0.30 -10.06 16.56
N ASP A 56 -0.60 -11.36 16.50
CA ASP A 56 0.42 -12.42 16.50
C ASP A 56 1.21 -12.37 15.19
N ARG A 57 0.52 -12.08 14.08
CA ARG A 57 1.13 -11.92 12.75
C ARG A 57 0.64 -10.69 11.99
N TYR A 58 1.56 -10.05 11.27
CA TYR A 58 1.29 -8.99 10.31
C TYR A 58 1.53 -9.54 8.92
N LEU A 59 0.42 -9.68 8.18
CA LEU A 59 0.45 -10.27 6.86
C LEU A 59 0.55 -9.20 5.78
N LEU A 60 1.35 -9.51 4.77
CA LEU A 60 1.62 -8.67 3.62
C LEU A 60 1.35 -9.41 2.30
N PHE A 61 0.72 -8.73 1.35
CA PHE A 61 0.56 -9.20 -0.03
C PHE A 61 1.83 -8.96 -0.85
N ASP A 62 2.54 -7.85 -0.61
CA ASP A 62 3.73 -7.49 -1.37
C ASP A 62 5.01 -7.49 -0.51
N GLN A 63 5.99 -8.28 -0.92
CA GLN A 63 7.30 -8.38 -0.26
C GLN A 63 8.04 -7.03 -0.18
N LYS A 64 7.79 -6.10 -1.11
CA LYS A 64 8.40 -4.77 -1.08
C LYS A 64 7.97 -3.95 0.12
N ASN A 65 6.88 -4.31 0.79
CA ASN A 65 6.42 -3.65 2.00
C ASN A 65 7.16 -4.12 3.27
N ILE A 66 7.87 -5.25 3.26
CA ILE A 66 8.58 -5.78 4.44
C ILE A 66 9.55 -4.74 5.04
N PRO A 67 10.44 -4.08 4.27
CA PRO A 67 11.35 -3.09 4.84
C PRO A 67 10.61 -1.88 5.43
N ILE A 68 9.48 -1.48 4.83
CA ILE A 68 8.66 -0.37 5.34
C ILE A 68 8.03 -0.76 6.68
N VAL A 69 7.48 -1.97 6.77
CA VAL A 69 6.84 -2.48 7.98
C VAL A 69 7.86 -2.62 9.11
N ARG A 70 9.01 -3.24 8.83
CA ARG A 70 10.08 -3.40 9.82
C ARG A 70 10.62 -2.05 10.30
N ASN A 71 10.98 -1.16 9.39
CA ASN A 71 11.72 0.06 9.74
C ASN A 71 10.81 1.20 10.21
N ARG A 72 9.66 1.41 9.54
CA ARG A 72 8.75 2.54 9.82
C ARG A 72 7.70 2.19 10.86
N LEU A 73 7.16 0.97 10.81
CA LEU A 73 6.14 0.51 11.75
C LEU A 73 6.73 -0.20 12.97
N GLN A 74 8.05 -0.44 12.99
CA GLN A 74 8.78 -1.05 14.12
C GLN A 74 8.17 -2.39 14.54
N ILE A 75 7.75 -3.19 13.56
CA ILE A 75 7.24 -4.53 13.78
C ILE A 75 8.40 -5.50 13.69
N ASP A 76 8.49 -6.39 14.67
CA ASP A 76 9.52 -7.43 14.72
C ASP A 76 9.42 -8.36 13.51
N GLU A 77 10.58 -8.76 12.97
CA GLU A 77 10.67 -9.52 11.71
C GLU A 77 10.02 -10.91 11.82
N ASP A 78 10.09 -11.53 13.01
CA ASP A 78 9.44 -12.80 13.32
C ASP A 78 7.91 -12.71 13.25
N LYS A 79 7.31 -11.53 13.41
CA LYS A 79 5.87 -11.32 13.30
C LYS A 79 5.41 -10.94 11.90
N ILE A 80 6.30 -10.79 10.93
CA ILE A 80 5.96 -10.42 9.56
C ILE A 80 5.89 -11.69 8.70
N SER A 81 4.85 -11.83 7.88
CA SER A 81 4.78 -12.93 6.91
C SER A 81 4.06 -12.50 5.64
N LEU A 82 4.37 -13.15 4.53
CA LEU A 82 3.59 -12.97 3.30
C LEU A 82 2.32 -13.80 3.39
N VAL A 83 1.21 -13.26 2.89
CA VAL A 83 -0.08 -13.98 2.84
C VAL A 83 0.09 -15.34 2.20
N LYS A 84 0.77 -15.42 1.05
CA LYS A 84 1.00 -16.68 0.32
C LYS A 84 1.80 -17.73 1.12
N ASP A 85 2.68 -17.31 2.00
CA ASP A 85 3.61 -18.18 2.75
C ASP A 85 3.07 -18.49 4.16
N TYR A 86 1.92 -17.92 4.52
CA TYR A 86 1.29 -18.12 5.82
C TYR A 86 0.55 -19.47 5.90
N ASP A 87 0.94 -20.33 6.83
CA ASP A 87 0.43 -21.69 7.01
C ASP A 87 -0.11 -21.97 8.42
N GLN A 88 -0.07 -20.99 9.31
CA GLN A 88 -0.53 -21.13 10.70
C GLN A 88 -2.07 -21.06 10.79
N THR A 89 -2.63 -21.54 11.90
CA THR A 89 -4.07 -21.52 12.15
C THR A 89 -4.38 -20.96 13.53
N GLY A 90 -5.47 -20.20 13.65
CA GLY A 90 -5.95 -19.73 14.94
C GLY A 90 -5.11 -18.59 15.56
N GLU A 91 -4.24 -17.96 14.78
CA GLU A 91 -3.59 -16.71 15.21
C GLU A 91 -4.50 -15.51 14.95
N THR A 92 -4.25 -14.44 15.71
CA THR A 92 -4.78 -13.10 15.44
C THR A 92 -3.88 -12.38 14.45
N ILE A 93 -4.41 -12.01 13.29
CA ILE A 93 -3.62 -11.41 12.20
C ILE A 93 -4.04 -9.99 11.88
N ALA A 94 -3.12 -9.22 11.30
CA ALA A 94 -3.40 -7.91 10.73
C ALA A 94 -2.95 -7.84 9.26
N LEU A 95 -3.87 -7.53 8.34
CA LEU A 95 -3.58 -7.29 6.92
C LEU A 95 -3.10 -5.83 6.75
N LEU A 96 -1.79 -5.65 6.54
CA LEU A 96 -1.17 -4.32 6.57
C LEU A 96 -1.14 -3.59 5.23
N ASP A 97 -1.03 -4.29 4.12
CA ASP A 97 -1.04 -3.71 2.77
C ASP A 97 -2.29 -4.13 2.00
N VAL A 98 -2.59 -3.37 0.95
CA VAL A 98 -3.76 -3.61 0.11
C VAL A 98 -3.45 -4.75 -0.87
N PRO A 99 -4.34 -5.74 -1.05
CA PRO A 99 -4.19 -6.73 -2.11
C PRO A 99 -4.27 -6.09 -3.50
N ARG A 100 -3.68 -6.73 -4.51
CA ARG A 100 -3.68 -6.19 -5.87
C ARG A 100 -5.02 -6.34 -6.57
N ASN A 101 -5.82 -7.31 -6.16
CA ASN A 101 -7.11 -7.61 -6.76
C ASN A 101 -7.98 -8.42 -5.77
N GLN A 102 -9.19 -8.72 -6.21
CA GLN A 102 -10.15 -9.49 -5.41
C GLN A 102 -9.66 -10.91 -5.09
N VAL A 103 -8.97 -11.56 -6.04
CA VAL A 103 -8.49 -12.94 -5.87
C VAL A 103 -7.47 -13.03 -4.73
N GLU A 104 -6.49 -12.13 -4.68
CA GLU A 104 -5.53 -12.08 -3.58
C GLU A 104 -6.23 -11.83 -2.23
N LEU A 105 -7.26 -10.97 -2.21
CA LEU A 105 -8.03 -10.74 -0.99
C LEU A 105 -8.77 -12.02 -0.56
N ASP A 106 -9.42 -12.70 -1.48
CA ASP A 106 -10.19 -13.92 -1.19
C ASP A 106 -9.27 -15.04 -0.69
N GLU A 107 -8.12 -15.26 -1.34
CA GLU A 107 -7.09 -16.22 -0.91
C GLU A 107 -6.57 -15.94 0.50
N ALA A 108 -6.46 -14.66 0.89
CA ALA A 108 -6.09 -14.31 2.25
C ALA A 108 -7.20 -14.68 3.24
N LEU A 109 -8.46 -14.44 2.88
CA LEU A 109 -9.61 -14.60 3.76
C LEU A 109 -10.09 -16.05 3.92
N GLU A 110 -9.74 -16.93 2.99
CA GLU A 110 -10.03 -18.38 3.07
C GLU A 110 -9.28 -19.10 4.20
N LYS A 111 -8.25 -18.47 4.78
CA LYS A 111 -7.43 -19.08 5.83
C LYS A 111 -8.11 -19.00 7.20
N ASN A 112 -7.81 -19.96 8.06
CA ASN A 112 -8.44 -20.08 9.38
C ASN A 112 -7.72 -19.23 10.44
N TYR A 113 -8.23 -18.02 10.68
CA TYR A 113 -7.74 -17.11 11.70
C TYR A 113 -8.65 -17.08 12.93
N GLN A 114 -8.08 -16.80 14.10
CA GLN A 114 -8.89 -16.48 15.27
C GLN A 114 -9.57 -15.11 15.11
N GLN A 115 -8.84 -14.14 14.57
CA GLN A 115 -9.33 -12.79 14.32
C GLN A 115 -8.51 -12.08 13.24
N ILE A 116 -9.19 -11.31 12.40
CA ILE A 116 -8.61 -10.55 11.29
C ILE A 116 -8.76 -9.06 11.55
N TYR A 117 -7.65 -8.31 11.52
CA TYR A 117 -7.64 -6.86 11.54
C TYR A 117 -7.33 -6.28 10.17
N LEU A 118 -8.26 -5.53 9.60
CA LEU A 118 -8.08 -4.88 8.30
C LEU A 118 -7.42 -3.51 8.50
N ARG A 119 -6.22 -3.31 7.95
CA ARG A 119 -5.46 -2.06 8.10
C ARG A 119 -5.20 -1.37 6.76
N PHE A 120 -4.69 -2.09 5.76
CA PHE A 120 -4.49 -1.58 4.40
C PHE A 120 -3.76 -0.23 4.31
N LEU A 121 -2.74 -0.05 5.16
CA LEU A 121 -1.95 1.18 5.32
C LEU A 121 -0.96 1.39 4.18
N LEU A 122 -0.53 0.31 3.53
CA LEU A 122 0.48 0.33 2.48
C LEU A 122 -0.14 -0.17 1.18
N ASP A 123 0.42 0.26 0.06
CA ASP A 123 0.17 -0.32 -1.25
C ASP A 123 1.45 -0.25 -2.09
N GLN A 124 1.41 -0.89 -3.25
CA GLN A 124 2.49 -0.85 -4.24
C GLN A 124 1.89 -0.47 -5.60
N LEU A 125 1.02 0.55 -5.62
CA LEU A 125 0.49 1.09 -6.87
C LEU A 125 1.63 1.74 -7.66
N PRO A 126 1.80 1.43 -8.97
CA PRO A 126 2.81 2.08 -9.79
C PRO A 126 2.61 3.59 -9.92
N VAL A 127 1.35 4.04 -9.86
CA VAL A 127 0.91 5.43 -9.86
C VAL A 127 -0.38 5.52 -9.04
N GLU A 128 -0.60 6.65 -8.37
CA GLU A 128 -1.85 6.87 -7.60
C GLU A 128 -3.08 7.01 -8.52
N GLN A 129 -2.87 7.60 -9.70
CA GLN A 129 -3.90 7.80 -10.72
C GLN A 129 -3.31 7.61 -12.11
N ILE A 130 -4.12 7.13 -13.06
CA ILE A 130 -3.71 6.99 -14.44
C ILE A 130 -3.52 8.38 -15.05
N PRO A 131 -2.35 8.71 -15.63
CA PRO A 131 -2.14 10.00 -16.27
C PRO A 131 -3.15 10.25 -17.40
N ALA A 132 -3.55 11.50 -17.60
CA ALA A 132 -4.46 11.84 -18.70
C ALA A 132 -3.81 11.51 -20.06
N LYS A 133 -4.63 11.13 -21.05
CA LYS A 133 -4.16 10.73 -22.39
C LYS A 133 -3.26 11.79 -23.07
N SER A 134 -3.48 13.07 -22.78
CA SER A 134 -2.63 14.17 -23.26
C SER A 134 -1.17 14.02 -22.81
N TYR A 135 -0.93 13.60 -21.58
CA TYR A 135 0.42 13.40 -21.03
C TYR A 135 1.17 12.29 -21.75
N PHE A 136 0.51 11.19 -22.10
CA PHE A 136 1.11 10.15 -22.96
C PHE A 136 1.59 10.77 -24.29
N GLY A 137 0.74 11.54 -24.96
CA GLY A 137 1.11 12.22 -26.20
C GLY A 137 2.32 13.15 -26.04
N ASN A 138 2.38 13.90 -24.94
CA ASN A 138 3.47 14.83 -24.65
C ASN A 138 4.80 14.09 -24.38
N VAL A 139 4.77 13.04 -23.56
CA VAL A 139 5.95 12.19 -23.29
C VAL A 139 6.45 11.56 -24.58
N LEU A 140 5.55 11.01 -25.41
CA LEU A 140 5.93 10.39 -26.67
C LEU A 140 6.59 11.38 -27.63
N LYS A 141 6.01 12.57 -27.80
CA LYS A 141 6.63 13.64 -28.61
C LYS A 141 8.01 13.99 -28.10
N TYR A 142 8.16 14.14 -26.78
CA TYR A 142 9.44 14.48 -26.16
C TYR A 142 10.53 13.44 -26.45
N ILE A 143 10.20 12.15 -26.37
CA ILE A 143 11.12 11.04 -26.67
C ILE A 143 11.60 11.11 -28.13
N TYR A 144 10.69 11.35 -29.08
CA TYR A 144 11.04 11.44 -30.50
C TYR A 144 11.89 12.69 -30.80
N SER A 145 11.70 13.78 -30.05
CA SER A 145 12.51 14.99 -30.18
C SER A 145 13.87 14.90 -29.48
N HIS A 146 14.05 14.00 -28.50
CA HIS A 146 15.27 13.86 -27.70
C HIS A 146 15.71 12.38 -27.56
N PRO A 147 16.10 11.71 -28.67
CA PRO A 147 16.44 10.28 -28.68
C PRO A 147 17.76 9.94 -27.96
N THR A 148 18.42 10.92 -27.32
CA THR A 148 19.71 10.74 -26.65
C THR A 148 19.58 10.40 -25.17
N LEU A 149 18.39 10.51 -24.59
CA LEU A 149 18.15 10.40 -23.16
C LEU A 149 17.95 8.96 -22.71
N THR A 150 18.51 8.61 -21.55
CA THR A 150 18.26 7.33 -20.88
C THR A 150 16.99 7.39 -20.03
N PRO A 151 16.38 6.26 -19.63
CA PRO A 151 15.22 6.27 -18.72
C PRO A 151 15.46 7.00 -17.40
N ALA A 152 16.70 7.02 -16.89
CA ALA A 152 17.05 7.72 -15.66
C ALA A 152 17.01 9.24 -15.82
N ASP A 153 17.38 9.75 -17.01
CA ASP A 153 17.33 11.19 -17.31
C ASP A 153 15.90 11.73 -17.27
N TYR A 154 14.89 10.88 -17.48
CA TYR A 154 13.49 11.30 -17.38
C TYR A 154 13.07 11.75 -15.97
N ARG A 155 13.88 11.48 -14.94
CA ARG A 155 13.68 12.06 -13.60
C ARG A 155 13.79 13.58 -13.62
N THR A 156 14.73 14.15 -14.38
CA THR A 156 14.88 15.60 -14.49
C THR A 156 13.91 16.21 -15.50
N VAL A 157 13.45 15.41 -16.47
CA VAL A 157 12.45 15.82 -17.48
C VAL A 157 11.04 15.87 -16.91
N ALA A 158 10.69 14.97 -15.98
CA ALA A 158 9.32 14.81 -15.48
C ALA A 158 8.63 16.14 -15.08
N PRO A 159 9.28 17.06 -14.32
CA PRO A 159 8.69 18.35 -13.97
C PRO A 159 8.35 19.23 -15.18
N TYR A 160 9.16 19.21 -16.24
CA TYR A 160 8.89 19.95 -17.47
C TYR A 160 7.69 19.41 -18.25
N LEU A 161 7.38 18.12 -18.09
CA LEU A 161 6.20 17.48 -18.66
C LEU A 161 4.97 17.61 -17.75
N GLY A 162 5.11 18.24 -16.58
CA GLY A 162 4.03 18.37 -15.59
C GLY A 162 3.65 17.03 -14.95
N LEU A 163 4.61 16.11 -14.84
CA LEU A 163 4.43 14.78 -14.27
C LEU A 163 5.42 14.55 -13.12
N ASP A 164 5.07 13.69 -12.19
CA ASP A 164 6.05 13.08 -11.28
C ASP A 164 6.82 11.96 -12.00
N TYR A 165 7.93 11.53 -11.40
CA TYR A 165 8.80 10.53 -12.03
C TYR A 165 8.14 9.16 -12.19
N ASP A 166 7.30 8.74 -11.24
CA ASP A 166 6.61 7.45 -11.28
C ASP A 166 5.58 7.43 -12.42
N SER A 167 4.86 8.53 -12.62
CA SER A 167 3.99 8.74 -13.77
C SER A 167 4.73 8.63 -15.10
N VAL A 168 5.94 9.20 -15.20
CA VAL A 168 6.75 9.06 -16.42
C VAL A 168 7.19 7.62 -16.62
N LEU A 169 7.74 6.96 -15.59
CA LEU A 169 8.15 5.55 -15.69
C LEU A 169 6.98 4.63 -16.06
N PHE A 170 5.79 4.89 -15.52
CA PHE A 170 4.57 4.19 -15.88
C PHE A 170 4.25 4.35 -17.37
N ILE A 171 4.26 5.58 -17.89
CA ILE A 171 4.04 5.86 -19.32
C ILE A 171 5.09 5.18 -20.19
N LEU A 172 6.37 5.24 -19.81
CA LEU A 172 7.45 4.57 -20.53
C LEU A 172 7.21 3.08 -20.64
N ARG A 173 6.84 2.42 -19.53
CA ARG A 173 6.53 0.99 -19.54
C ARG A 173 5.37 0.65 -20.46
N VAL A 174 4.32 1.48 -20.51
CA VAL A 174 3.21 1.32 -21.45
C VAL A 174 3.71 1.44 -22.90
N PHE A 175 4.59 2.40 -23.20
CA PHE A 175 5.15 2.56 -24.55
C PHE A 175 6.06 1.42 -24.97
N PHE A 176 6.84 0.86 -24.05
CA PHE A 176 7.63 -0.33 -24.33
C PHE A 176 6.73 -1.52 -24.67
N GLU A 177 5.67 -1.75 -23.89
CA GLU A 177 4.71 -2.84 -24.16
C GLU A 177 4.01 -2.67 -25.52
N LEU A 178 3.65 -1.42 -25.86
CA LEU A 178 3.02 -1.09 -27.14
C LEU A 178 4.02 -0.94 -28.30
N GLY A 179 5.33 -1.11 -28.06
CA GLY A 179 6.36 -0.96 -29.09
C GLY A 179 6.44 0.45 -29.71
N PHE A 180 6.01 1.49 -29.00
CA PHE A 180 6.15 2.87 -29.46
C PHE A 180 7.56 3.43 -29.29
N VAL A 181 8.30 2.84 -28.34
CA VAL A 181 9.67 3.20 -27.99
C VAL A 181 10.48 1.93 -27.77
N LYS A 182 11.79 2.04 -27.90
CA LYS A 182 12.75 0.96 -27.64
C LYS A 182 13.99 1.52 -26.96
N LEU A 183 14.81 0.62 -26.40
CA LEU A 183 16.16 0.96 -25.98
C LEU A 183 17.11 0.73 -27.14
N ASP A 184 17.94 1.72 -27.44
CA ASP A 184 19.02 1.65 -28.40
C ASP A 184 20.29 2.14 -27.72
N GLU A 185 21.26 1.25 -27.52
CA GLU A 185 22.47 1.50 -26.73
C GLU A 185 22.20 2.15 -25.34
N GLY A 186 21.13 1.70 -24.67
CA GLY A 186 20.70 2.21 -23.37
C GLY A 186 19.94 3.55 -23.40
N LYS A 187 19.80 4.16 -24.59
CA LYS A 187 19.03 5.39 -24.81
C LYS A 187 17.61 5.06 -25.23
N LEU A 188 16.68 5.89 -24.81
CA LEU A 188 15.27 5.76 -25.13
C LEU A 188 15.00 6.44 -26.46
N VAL A 189 14.61 5.65 -27.46
CA VAL A 189 14.34 6.15 -28.82
C VAL A 189 12.94 5.76 -29.26
N GLY A 190 12.31 6.63 -30.06
CA GLY A 190 11.07 6.33 -30.73
C GLY A 190 11.24 5.19 -31.75
N ALA A 191 10.25 4.30 -31.85
CA ALA A 191 10.22 3.34 -32.94
C ALA A 191 10.02 4.09 -34.28
N PRO A 192 10.78 3.79 -35.35
CA PRO A 192 10.71 4.56 -36.59
C PRO A 192 9.36 4.45 -37.33
N ALA A 193 8.64 3.33 -37.15
CA ALA A 193 7.32 3.11 -37.74
C ALA A 193 6.45 2.28 -36.76
N PRO A 194 5.96 2.90 -35.66
CA PRO A 194 5.17 2.17 -34.68
C PRO A 194 3.81 1.80 -35.28
N LYS A 195 3.37 0.57 -35.02
CA LYS A 195 2.00 0.17 -35.37
C LYS A 195 1.02 1.04 -34.59
N LYS A 196 0.13 1.75 -35.28
CA LYS A 196 -0.91 2.56 -34.63
C LYS A 196 -1.85 1.64 -33.84
N GLN A 197 -1.89 1.82 -32.52
CA GLN A 197 -2.76 1.07 -31.63
C GLN A 197 -3.21 1.92 -30.45
N PRO A 198 -4.39 1.63 -29.85
CA PRO A 198 -4.88 2.38 -28.70
C PRO A 198 -4.06 2.05 -27.44
N LEU A 199 -4.00 2.99 -26.49
CA LEU A 199 -3.36 2.76 -25.18
C LEU A 199 -4.01 1.61 -24.40
N THR A 200 -5.30 1.35 -24.63
CA THR A 200 -6.05 0.23 -24.03
C THR A 200 -5.58 -1.14 -24.50
N ALA A 201 -4.74 -1.22 -25.54
CA ALA A 201 -4.10 -2.47 -25.94
C ALA A 201 -2.97 -2.89 -24.97
N SER A 202 -2.49 -1.99 -24.10
CA SER A 202 -1.49 -2.30 -23.07
C SER A 202 -2.17 -3.04 -21.92
N LYS A 203 -1.75 -4.30 -21.70
CA LYS A 203 -2.20 -5.10 -20.57
C LYS A 203 -1.72 -4.48 -19.26
N TYR A 204 -0.52 -3.89 -19.25
CA TYR A 204 -0.02 -3.18 -18.07
C TYR A 204 -0.92 -2.01 -17.69
N LEU A 205 -1.30 -1.16 -18.64
CA LEU A 205 -2.20 -0.04 -18.38
C LEU A 205 -3.56 -0.50 -17.86
N MET A 206 -4.14 -1.53 -18.49
CA MET A 206 -5.43 -2.10 -18.08
C MET A 206 -5.36 -2.75 -16.69
N ALA A 207 -4.30 -3.49 -16.39
CA ALA A 207 -4.09 -4.11 -15.09
C ALA A 207 -3.90 -3.05 -13.99
N THR A 208 -3.06 -2.04 -14.21
CA THR A 208 -2.86 -0.95 -13.24
C THR A 208 -4.14 -0.14 -13.03
N SER A 209 -4.90 0.15 -14.09
CA SER A 209 -6.19 0.84 -13.95
C SER A 209 -7.19 0.03 -13.12
N SER A 210 -7.23 -1.29 -13.34
CA SER A 210 -8.09 -2.20 -12.56
C SER A 210 -7.66 -2.28 -11.10
N GLN A 211 -6.34 -2.35 -10.85
CA GLN A 211 -5.77 -2.35 -9.51
C GLN A 211 -6.08 -1.05 -8.76
N ILE A 212 -5.84 0.13 -9.35
CA ILE A 212 -6.15 1.42 -8.72
C ILE A 212 -7.64 1.51 -8.38
N LYS A 213 -8.52 1.07 -9.30
CA LYS A 213 -9.96 1.04 -9.05
C LYS A 213 -10.30 0.13 -7.88
N PHE A 214 -9.73 -1.07 -7.83
CA PHE A 214 -9.93 -2.01 -6.74
C PHE A 214 -9.44 -1.44 -5.40
N VAL A 215 -8.21 -0.92 -5.34
CA VAL A 215 -7.64 -0.30 -4.12
C VAL A 215 -8.51 0.87 -3.64
N SER A 216 -8.94 1.73 -4.56
CA SER A 216 -9.83 2.85 -4.25
C SER A 216 -11.18 2.37 -3.69
N GLN A 217 -11.80 1.37 -4.32
CA GLN A 217 -13.03 0.76 -3.82
C GLN A 217 -12.80 0.13 -2.44
N LEU A 218 -11.73 -0.63 -2.25
CA LEU A 218 -11.43 -1.28 -0.99
C LEU A 218 -11.14 -0.27 0.13
N ARG A 219 -10.54 0.88 -0.15
CA ARG A 219 -10.29 1.93 0.85
C ARG A 219 -11.53 2.76 1.19
N THR A 220 -12.41 2.98 0.22
CA THR A 220 -13.61 3.83 0.38
C THR A 220 -14.87 3.04 0.74
N MET A 221 -14.84 1.72 0.64
CA MET A 221 -15.98 0.85 0.97
C MET A 221 -16.41 1.07 2.44
N PRO A 222 -17.71 1.25 2.72
CA PRO A 222 -18.21 1.33 4.10
C PRO A 222 -17.85 0.09 4.91
N SER A 223 -17.44 0.27 6.17
CA SER A 223 -16.99 -0.83 7.05
C SER A 223 -17.99 -1.98 7.13
N GLN A 224 -19.28 -1.67 7.28
CA GLN A 224 -20.33 -2.70 7.35
C GLN A 224 -20.38 -3.56 6.08
N ARG A 225 -20.21 -2.94 4.90
CA ARG A 225 -20.23 -3.65 3.62
C ARG A 225 -19.02 -4.56 3.47
N LEU A 226 -17.84 -4.09 3.89
CA LEU A 226 -16.61 -4.88 3.86
C LEU A 226 -16.67 -6.06 4.82
N ILE A 227 -17.13 -5.84 6.05
CA ILE A 227 -17.31 -6.91 7.04
C ILE A 227 -18.33 -7.95 6.54
N THR A 228 -19.44 -7.49 5.93
CA THR A 228 -20.45 -8.39 5.35
C THR A 228 -19.86 -9.21 4.19
N TYR A 229 -19.07 -8.58 3.31
CA TYR A 229 -18.37 -9.28 2.23
C TYR A 229 -17.50 -10.42 2.75
N ILE A 230 -16.68 -10.13 3.77
CA ILE A 230 -15.74 -11.11 4.34
C ILE A 230 -16.49 -12.22 5.09
N ASN A 231 -17.52 -11.87 5.87
CA ASN A 231 -18.32 -12.86 6.58
C ASN A 231 -19.07 -13.79 5.62
N ASN A 232 -19.50 -13.31 4.45
CA ASN A 232 -20.15 -14.16 3.45
C ASN A 232 -19.16 -15.13 2.79
N LEU A 233 -17.89 -14.73 2.61
CA LEU A 233 -16.83 -15.60 2.16
C LEU A 233 -16.51 -16.71 3.17
N ALA A 234 -16.44 -16.37 4.46
CA ALA A 234 -16.14 -17.34 5.51
C ALA A 234 -17.27 -18.36 5.79
N ASN A 235 -18.50 -18.09 5.31
CA ASN A 235 -19.67 -18.95 5.50
C ASN A 235 -20.01 -19.82 4.26
N ASN A 236 -19.23 -19.72 3.19
CA ASN A 236 -19.33 -20.57 2.00
C ASN A 236 -18.22 -21.62 1.98
#